data_AF-A0A7Y5ABC0-F1
#
_entry.id   AF-A0A7Y5ABC0-F1
#
_cell.length_a   1.000
_cell.length_b   1.000
_cell.length_c   1.000
_cell.angle_alpha   90.00
_cell.angle_beta   90.00
_cell.angle_gamma   90.00
#
_symmetry.space_group_name_H-M   'P 1'
#
loop_
_entity.id
_entity.type
_entity.pdbx_description
1 polymer ?
#
loop_
_entity_poly.entity_id
_entity_poly.type
_entity_poly.pdbx_seq_one_letter_code
_entity_poly.pdbx_strand_id
1 'polypeptide(L)'
;MTKDPDLRTPAEICRELEIARSTFWRWRNTPGFPEPIKKNKMQMIFRISEVKGFLSDQRIMDAAVGAYESSSAKRAAGSSTQASLRDYFAVRAMQGICAHDDNWGCDVKAIAEQSYELADAMLAARVKP
;
A
#
# COMPACT_ATOMS: atom_id res chain seq x y z
N MET A 1 27.04 22.00 24.08
CA MET A 1 27.03 21.04 22.96
C MET A 1 26.15 21.62 21.87
N THR A 2 26.72 22.40 20.95
CA THR A 2 26.04 22.87 19.76
C THR A 2 25.71 21.63 18.91
N LYS A 3 24.44 21.25 18.86
CA LYS A 3 23.98 20.26 17.87
C LYS A 3 24.29 20.87 16.52
N ASP A 4 25.09 20.18 15.71
CA ASP A 4 25.30 20.56 14.32
C ASP A 4 23.89 20.75 13.69
N PRO A 5 23.57 21.96 13.20
CA PRO A 5 22.22 22.31 12.80
C PRO A 5 21.70 21.49 11.63
N ASP A 6 22.59 20.81 10.91
CA ASP A 6 22.25 20.01 9.73
C ASP A 6 21.98 18.53 10.07
N LEU A 7 22.30 18.10 11.29
CA LEU A 7 22.08 16.71 11.71
C LEU A 7 20.64 16.51 12.19
N ARG A 8 19.97 15.54 11.58
CA ARG A 8 18.59 15.15 11.91
C ARG A 8 18.43 13.64 11.95
N THR A 9 17.61 13.17 12.88
CA THR A 9 17.11 11.79 12.91
C THR A 9 16.01 11.59 11.86
N PRO A 10 15.72 10.36 11.42
CA PRO A 10 14.59 10.07 10.53
C PRO A 10 13.26 10.68 10.99
N ALA A 11 13.00 10.67 12.30
CA ALA A 11 11.77 11.22 12.86
C ALA A 11 11.71 12.75 12.80
N GLU A 12 12.86 13.44 12.88
CA GLU A 12 12.93 14.88 12.68
C GLU A 12 12.85 15.23 11.20
N ILE A 13 13.48 14.46 10.31
CA ILE A 13 13.36 14.63 8.85
C ILE A 13 11.91 14.45 8.40
N CYS A 14 11.22 13.41 8.88
CA CYS A 14 9.81 13.19 8.55
C CYS A 14 8.93 14.36 8.99
N ARG A 15 9.22 14.95 10.16
CA ARG A 15 8.50 16.14 10.65
C ARG A 15 8.82 17.38 9.84
N GLU A 16 10.09 17.60 9.50
CA GLU A 16 10.54 18.79 8.79
C GLU A 16 10.12 18.79 7.31
N LEU A 17 10.04 17.62 6.67
CA LEU A 17 9.59 17.46 5.29
C LEU A 17 8.09 17.15 5.19
N GLU A 18 7.36 17.08 6.31
CA GLU A 18 5.93 16.73 6.38
C GLU A 18 5.57 15.42 5.64
N ILE A 19 6.45 14.41 5.74
CA ILE A 19 6.26 13.11 5.08
C ILE A 19 5.99 12.00 6.10
N ALA A 20 5.29 10.96 5.65
CA ALA A 20 5.14 9.73 6.41
C ALA A 20 6.47 8.97 6.54
N ARG A 21 6.65 8.25 7.67
CA ARG A 21 7.84 7.40 7.92
C ARG A 21 8.05 6.34 6.84
N SER A 22 6.97 5.79 6.30
CA SER A 22 7.01 4.79 5.22
C SER A 22 7.66 5.35 3.96
N THR A 23 7.38 6.61 3.62
CA THR A 23 7.99 7.30 2.47
C THR A 23 9.49 7.46 2.64
N PHE A 24 9.94 7.92 3.82
CA PHE A 24 11.37 8.04 4.13
C PHE A 24 12.10 6.69 4.00
N TRP A 25 11.54 5.60 4.54
CA TRP A 25 12.17 4.28 4.44
C TRP A 25 12.20 3.73 3.02
N ARG A 26 11.23 4.08 2.17
CA ARG A 26 11.27 3.72 0.74
C ARG A 26 12.42 4.44 0.04
N TRP A 27 12.58 5.74 0.25
CA TRP A 27 13.67 6.52 -0.34
C TRP A 27 15.04 6.05 0.11
N ARG A 28 15.19 5.64 1.38
CA ARG A 28 16.44 5.05 1.87
C ARG A 28 16.93 3.87 1.03
N ASN A 29 16.00 3.07 0.50
CA ASN A 29 16.33 1.91 -0.31
C ASN A 29 16.59 2.28 -1.78
N THR A 30 16.39 3.53 -2.16
CA THR A 30 16.66 4.03 -3.51
C THR A 30 18.16 4.23 -3.69
N PRO A 31 18.76 3.76 -4.81
CA PRO A 31 20.16 4.01 -5.11
C PRO A 31 20.46 5.51 -5.11
N GLY A 32 21.56 5.92 -4.45
CA GLY A 32 21.97 7.32 -4.35
C GLY A 32 21.36 8.09 -3.17
N PHE A 33 20.51 7.47 -2.34
CA PHE A 33 20.05 8.11 -1.11
C PHE A 33 21.21 8.33 -0.12
N PRO A 34 21.28 9.47 0.60
CA PRO A 34 22.36 9.79 1.52
C PRO A 34 22.58 8.72 2.61
N GLU A 35 23.85 8.41 2.91
CA GLU A 35 24.18 7.47 3.98
C GLU A 35 24.08 8.10 5.38
N PRO A 36 23.65 7.34 6.41
CA PRO A 36 23.62 7.84 7.77
C PRO A 36 25.03 8.01 8.35
N ILE A 37 25.25 9.12 9.05
CA ILE A 37 26.52 9.47 9.73
C ILE A 37 26.75 8.57 10.96
N LYS A 38 25.68 8.24 11.70
CA LYS A 38 25.74 7.27 12.80
C LYS A 38 24.96 6.01 12.43
N LYS A 39 25.64 4.86 12.42
CA LYS A 39 25.12 3.54 12.00
C LYS A 39 24.76 2.59 13.16
N ASN A 40 24.52 3.10 14.39
CA ASN A 40 23.92 2.24 15.42
C ASN A 40 22.43 2.09 15.16
N LYS A 41 21.90 0.85 15.20
CA LYS A 41 20.50 0.49 14.89
C LYS A 41 19.45 1.36 15.61
N MET A 42 19.81 2.01 16.72
CA MET A 42 18.95 2.87 17.54
C MET A 42 19.05 4.38 17.27
N GLN A 43 20.12 4.86 16.63
CA GLN A 43 20.37 6.30 16.44
C GLN A 43 20.93 6.58 15.04
N MET A 44 20.09 6.41 14.03
CA MET A 44 20.39 6.85 12.67
C MET A 44 20.28 8.37 12.58
N ILE A 45 21.32 9.02 12.07
CA ILE A 45 21.39 10.48 11.88
C ILE A 45 21.86 10.74 10.46
N PHE A 46 21.18 11.65 9.76
CA PHE A 46 21.48 12.08 8.40
C PHE A 46 21.70 13.59 8.36
N ARG A 47 22.38 14.06 7.31
CA ARG A 47 22.37 15.48 6.96
C ARG A 47 21.09 15.80 6.22
N ILE A 48 20.35 16.78 6.73
CA ILE A 48 19.10 17.16 6.08
C ILE A 48 19.34 17.90 4.76
N SER A 49 20.45 18.64 4.65
CA SER A 49 20.89 19.25 3.39
C SER A 49 21.06 18.22 2.26
N GLU A 50 21.72 17.09 2.52
CA GLU A 50 21.92 16.01 1.54
C GLU A 50 20.60 15.33 1.16
N VAL A 51 19.72 15.10 2.14
CA VAL A 51 18.38 14.52 1.88
C VAL A 51 17.53 15.49 1.05
N LYS A 52 17.56 16.80 1.36
CA LYS A 52 16.88 17.82 0.56
C LYS A 52 17.49 17.95 -0.84
N GLY A 53 18.80 17.83 -0.97
CA GLY A 53 19.50 17.81 -2.26
C GLY A 53 19.06 16.63 -3.13
N PHE A 54 19.01 15.42 -2.55
CA PHE A 54 18.49 14.21 -3.19
C PHE A 54 17.04 14.40 -3.67
N LEU A 55 16.18 15.02 -2.87
CA LEU A 55 14.78 15.26 -3.25
C LEU A 55 14.59 16.39 -4.27
N SER A 56 15.53 17.33 -4.32
CA SER A 56 15.53 18.44 -5.29
C SER A 56 16.02 17.99 -6.66
N ASP A 57 16.70 16.84 -6.73
CA ASP A 57 17.16 16.28 -8.00
C ASP A 57 15.97 15.64 -8.73
N GLN A 58 15.49 16.34 -9.76
CA GLN A 58 14.29 16.02 -10.54
C GLN A 58 14.29 14.59 -11.10
N ARG A 59 15.48 14.01 -11.32
CA ARG A 59 15.69 12.62 -11.76
C ARG A 59 15.22 11.57 -10.75
N ILE A 60 15.24 11.90 -9.46
CA ILE A 60 14.80 11.00 -8.39
C ILE A 60 13.29 11.00 -8.26
N MET A 61 12.63 12.14 -8.53
CA MET A 61 11.16 12.18 -8.63
C MET A 61 10.69 11.31 -9.80
N ASP A 62 11.33 11.40 -10.97
CA ASP A 62 11.01 10.57 -12.14
C ASP A 62 11.28 9.08 -11.88
N ALA A 63 12.39 8.75 -11.20
CA ALA A 63 12.69 7.36 -10.81
C ALA A 63 11.73 6.81 -9.75
N ALA A 64 11.28 7.65 -8.80
CA ALA A 64 10.30 7.28 -7.78
C ALA A 64 8.91 7.06 -8.38
N VAL A 65 8.53 7.87 -9.37
CA VAL A 65 7.31 7.68 -10.17
C VAL A 65 7.41 6.37 -10.96
N GLY A 66 8.51 6.11 -11.67
CA GLY A 66 8.71 4.85 -12.40
C GLY A 66 8.72 3.60 -11.48
N ALA A 67 9.26 3.71 -10.26
CA ALA A 67 9.21 2.64 -9.26
C ALA A 67 7.80 2.41 -8.69
N TYR A 68 6.99 3.48 -8.57
CA TYR A 68 5.58 3.39 -8.19
C TYR A 68 4.74 2.77 -9.31
N GLU A 69 4.92 3.20 -10.56
CA GLU A 69 4.22 2.68 -11.73
C GLU A 69 4.52 1.19 -11.96
N SER A 70 5.77 0.77 -11.83
CA SER A 70 6.16 -0.64 -11.91
C SER A 70 5.59 -1.49 -10.76
N SER A 71 5.50 -0.93 -9.55
CA SER A 71 4.83 -1.60 -8.42
C SER A 71 3.32 -1.68 -8.60
N SER A 72 2.70 -0.65 -9.19
CA SER A 72 1.28 -0.63 -9.57
C SER A 72 1.01 -1.66 -10.67
N ALA A 73 1.85 -1.69 -11.70
CA ALA A 73 1.78 -2.67 -12.78
C ALA A 73 1.99 -4.10 -12.25
N LYS A 74 2.85 -4.30 -11.24
CA LYS A 74 3.04 -5.61 -10.59
C LYS A 74 1.86 -6.00 -9.70
N ARG A 75 1.18 -5.04 -9.06
CA ARG A 75 -0.09 -5.26 -8.36
C ARG A 75 -1.24 -5.57 -9.32
N ALA A 76 -1.27 -4.91 -10.49
CA ALA A 76 -2.23 -5.18 -11.55
C ALA A 76 -1.95 -6.53 -12.25
N ALA A 77 -0.68 -6.90 -12.43
CA ALA A 77 -0.26 -8.18 -13.01
C ALA A 77 -0.44 -9.38 -12.07
N GLY A 78 -0.66 -9.14 -10.77
CA GLY A 78 -0.98 -10.17 -9.77
C GLY A 78 -2.44 -10.60 -9.73
N SER A 79 -3.32 -10.04 -10.57
CA SER A 79 -4.74 -10.40 -10.61
C SER A 79 -5.27 -10.31 -12.05
N SER A 80 -4.86 -11.26 -12.88
CA SER A 80 -5.42 -11.47 -14.22
C SER A 80 -6.70 -12.29 -14.22
N THR A 81 -7.24 -12.68 -13.07
CA THR A 81 -8.67 -12.96 -12.96
C THR A 81 -9.37 -11.62 -12.84
N GLN A 82 -9.81 -11.06 -13.98
CA GLN A 82 -10.93 -10.13 -13.97
C GLN A 82 -12.04 -10.81 -13.17
N ALA A 83 -12.20 -10.42 -11.90
CA ALA A 83 -13.32 -10.86 -11.09
C ALA A 83 -14.55 -10.51 -11.91
N SER A 84 -15.25 -11.54 -12.39
CA SER A 84 -16.46 -11.33 -13.15
C SER A 84 -17.43 -10.54 -12.28
N LEU A 85 -18.37 -9.81 -12.86
CA LEU A 85 -19.37 -9.07 -12.08
C LEU A 85 -20.10 -10.01 -11.09
N ARG A 86 -20.21 -11.30 -11.44
CA ARG A 86 -20.65 -12.38 -10.57
C ARG A 86 -19.76 -12.58 -9.36
N ASP A 87 -18.44 -12.70 -9.54
CA ASP A 87 -17.48 -12.86 -8.43
C ASP A 87 -17.50 -11.66 -7.48
N TYR A 88 -17.67 -10.44 -8.02
CA TYR A 88 -17.85 -9.24 -7.20
C TYR A 88 -19.07 -9.35 -6.29
N PHE A 89 -20.22 -9.74 -6.83
CA PHE A 89 -21.45 -9.93 -6.03
C PHE A 89 -21.31 -11.10 -5.04
N ALA A 90 -20.68 -12.20 -5.45
CA ALA A 90 -20.46 -13.35 -4.57
C ALA A 90 -19.57 -12.98 -3.39
N VAL A 91 -18.48 -12.22 -3.60
CA VAL A 91 -17.63 -11.75 -2.49
C VAL A 91 -18.40 -10.84 -1.53
N ARG A 92 -19.25 -9.95 -2.04
CA ARG A 92 -20.08 -9.07 -1.18
C ARG A 92 -21.12 -9.85 -0.38
N ALA A 93 -21.74 -10.86 -0.99
CA ALA A 93 -22.68 -11.76 -0.33
C ALA A 93 -21.98 -12.53 0.79
N MET A 94 -20.84 -13.15 0.47
CA MET A 94 -20.01 -13.91 1.40
C MET A 94 -19.56 -13.07 2.58
N GLN A 95 -19.16 -11.81 2.35
CA GLN A 95 -18.79 -10.87 3.41
C GLN A 95 -19.94 -10.63 4.39
N GLY A 96 -21.19 -10.54 3.90
CA GLY A 96 -22.36 -10.38 4.75
C GLY A 96 -22.68 -11.63 5.58
N ILE A 97 -22.62 -12.81 4.96
CA ILE A 97 -22.87 -14.09 5.63
C ILE A 97 -21.83 -14.33 6.73
N CYS A 98 -20.55 -14.14 6.42
CA CYS A 98 -19.44 -14.35 7.36
C CYS A 98 -19.36 -13.28 8.48
N ALA A 99 -20.09 -12.17 8.36
CA ALA A 99 -20.13 -11.14 9.40
C ALA A 99 -21.08 -11.51 10.55
N HIS A 100 -21.89 -12.55 10.40
CA HIS A 100 -22.81 -13.03 11.43
C HIS A 100 -22.13 -14.09 12.30
N ASP A 101 -22.33 -14.05 13.62
CA ASP A 101 -21.61 -14.88 14.59
C ASP A 101 -21.80 -16.40 14.37
N ASP A 102 -22.92 -16.81 13.76
CA ASP A 102 -23.22 -18.19 13.42
C ASP A 102 -23.14 -18.51 11.91
N ASN A 103 -22.66 -17.57 11.08
CA ASN A 103 -22.68 -17.65 9.60
C ASN A 103 -24.05 -18.06 9.02
N TRP A 104 -25.15 -17.71 9.69
CA TRP A 104 -26.52 -18.17 9.40
C TRP A 104 -26.71 -19.69 9.43
N GLY A 105 -25.87 -20.40 10.19
CA GLY A 105 -25.88 -21.85 10.29
C GLY A 105 -25.30 -22.56 9.06
N CYS A 106 -24.61 -21.84 8.16
CA CYS A 106 -24.02 -22.41 6.96
C CYS A 106 -22.59 -22.90 7.19
N ASP A 107 -22.26 -24.08 6.67
CA ASP A 107 -20.87 -24.53 6.54
C ASP A 107 -20.13 -23.74 5.44
N VAL A 108 -18.80 -23.70 5.48
CA VAL A 108 -17.93 -22.96 4.54
C VAL A 108 -18.28 -23.25 3.07
N LYS A 109 -18.59 -24.52 2.75
CA LYS A 109 -19.00 -24.90 1.40
C LYS A 109 -20.35 -24.28 1.02
N ALA A 110 -21.32 -24.34 1.94
CA ALA A 110 -22.65 -23.77 1.73
C ALA A 110 -22.60 -22.24 1.60
N ILE A 111 -21.75 -21.56 2.37
CA ILE A 111 -21.53 -20.10 2.25
C ILE A 111 -21.06 -19.76 0.84
N ALA A 112 -20.11 -20.51 0.29
CA ALA A 112 -19.60 -20.28 -1.06
C ALA A 112 -20.68 -20.49 -2.12
N GLU A 113 -21.40 -21.61 -2.06
CA GLU A 113 -22.50 -21.91 -3.00
C GLU A 113 -23.59 -20.84 -2.94
N GLN A 114 -24.08 -20.51 -1.75
CA GLN A 114 -25.15 -19.53 -1.55
C GLN A 114 -24.75 -18.11 -1.99
N SER A 115 -23.47 -17.76 -1.84
CA SER A 115 -22.94 -16.47 -2.30
C SER A 115 -23.00 -16.34 -3.83
N TYR A 116 -22.68 -17.43 -4.56
CA TYR A 116 -22.80 -17.44 -6.02
C TYR A 116 -24.24 -17.49 -6.50
N GLU A 117 -25.13 -18.20 -5.80
CA GLU A 117 -26.57 -18.18 -6.09
C GLU A 117 -27.17 -16.78 -5.94
N LEU A 118 -26.78 -16.05 -4.88
CA LEU A 118 -27.20 -14.67 -4.69
C LEU A 118 -26.70 -13.76 -5.82
N ALA A 119 -25.45 -13.94 -6.25
CA ALA A 119 -24.86 -13.21 -7.36
C ALA A 119 -25.61 -13.46 -8.68
N ASP A 120 -25.97 -14.71 -8.96
CA ASP A 120 -26.72 -15.09 -10.15
C ASP A 120 -28.15 -14.51 -10.12
N ALA A 121 -28.80 -14.52 -8.95
CA ALA A 121 -30.11 -13.91 -8.77
C ALA A 121 -30.08 -12.39 -9.00
N MET A 122 -29.03 -11.69 -8.52
CA MET A 122 -28.84 -10.25 -8.76
C MET A 122 -28.64 -9.93 -10.24
N LEU A 123 -27.86 -10.75 -10.95
CA LEU A 123 -27.64 -10.59 -12.38
C LEU A 123 -28.93 -10.86 -13.18
N ALA A 124 -29.67 -11.90 -12.82
CA ALA A 124 -30.96 -12.22 -13.45
C ALA A 124 -31.99 -11.10 -13.23
N ALA A 125 -32.04 -10.53 -12.01
CA ALA A 125 -32.92 -9.41 -11.69
C ALA A 125 -32.61 -8.16 -12.54
N ARG A 126 -31.34 -7.94 -12.90
CA ARG A 126 -30.91 -6.83 -13.77
C ARG A 126 -31.37 -7.00 -15.23
N VAL A 127 -31.47 -8.23 -15.72
CA VAL A 127 -31.84 -8.54 -17.12
C VAL A 127 -33.36 -8.50 -17.32
N LYS A 128 -34.14 -8.47 -16.24
CA LYS A 128 -35.61 -8.40 -16.32
C LYS A 128 -36.04 -7.01 -16.85
N PRO A 129 -36.90 -6.94 -17.89
CA PRO A 129 -37.30 -5.69 -18.55
C PRO A 129 -38.16 -4.78 -17.69
#